data_AF-A0A136WET3-F1
#
_entry.id   AF-A0A136WET3-F1
#
_cell.length_a   1.000
_cell.length_b   1.000
_cell.length_c   1.000
_cell.angle_alpha   90.00
_cell.angle_beta   90.00
_cell.angle_gamma   90.00
#
_symmetry.space_group_name_H-M   'P 1'
#
loop_
_entity.id
_entity.type
_entity.pdbx_description
1 polymer ?
#
loop_
_entity_poly.entity_id
_entity_poly.type
_entity_poly.pdbx_seq_one_letter_code
_entity_poly.pdbx_strand_id
1 'polypeptide(L)'
;MKLYFTEEQKEQELNKIYLEEDELLLEGEYIEGEGRNYMISGIATIEGERYHEFEVVFELAEDANEDIASIMNTEWEWYDFHF
;
A
#
# COMPACT_ATOMS: atom_id res chain seq x y z
N MET A 1 -12.02 -2.43 -7.31
CA MET A 1 -11.69 -1.17 -8.05
C MET A 1 -10.19 -0.93 -8.06
N LYS A 2 -9.61 -0.24 -9.07
CA LYS A 2 -8.16 0.05 -9.17
C LYS A 2 -7.86 1.55 -9.21
N LEU A 3 -6.97 2.03 -8.34
CA LEU A 3 -6.59 3.43 -8.17
C LEU A 3 -5.07 3.59 -8.28
N TYR A 4 -4.60 4.46 -9.18
CA TYR A 4 -3.18 4.72 -9.36
C TYR A 4 -2.73 5.93 -8.54
N PHE A 5 -1.57 5.84 -7.90
CA PHE A 5 -0.96 6.98 -7.23
C PHE A 5 -0.58 8.04 -8.26
N THR A 6 -1.08 9.26 -8.07
CA THR A 6 -0.69 10.41 -8.90
C THR A 6 0.73 10.85 -8.55
N GLU A 7 1.37 11.60 -9.46
CA GLU A 7 2.69 12.16 -9.18
C GLU A 7 2.69 13.08 -7.95
N GLU A 8 1.63 13.87 -7.75
CA GLU A 8 1.47 14.71 -6.55
C GLU A 8 1.40 13.88 -5.26
N GLN A 9 0.70 12.74 -5.28
CA GLN A 9 0.61 11.84 -4.13
C GLN A 9 1.95 11.16 -3.82
N LYS A 10 2.74 10.84 -4.86
CA LYS A 10 4.10 10.30 -4.70
C LYS A 10 5.06 11.36 -4.15
N GLU A 11 4.94 12.62 -4.59
CA GLU A 11 5.71 13.74 -4.02
C GLU A 11 5.38 13.97 -2.53
N GLN A 12 4.14 13.69 -2.13
CA GLN A 12 3.71 13.71 -0.72
C GLN A 12 4.04 12.41 0.03
N GLU A 13 4.72 11.47 -0.62
CA GLU A 13 5.12 10.17 -0.06
C GLU A 13 3.95 9.29 0.40
N LEU A 14 2.71 9.55 -0.06
CA LEU A 14 1.52 8.74 0.27
C LEU A 14 1.62 7.30 -0.24
N ASN A 15 2.45 7.07 -1.25
CA ASN A 15 2.70 5.75 -1.81
C ASN A 15 3.77 4.96 -1.04
N LYS A 16 4.40 5.54 -0.01
CA LYS A 16 5.43 4.87 0.78
C LYS A 16 4.83 4.26 2.03
N ILE A 17 4.92 2.94 2.15
CA ILE A 17 4.52 2.20 3.36
C ILE A 17 5.76 1.60 4.00
N TYR A 18 5.93 1.87 5.28
CA TYR A 18 6.98 1.29 6.10
C TYR A 18 6.35 0.24 7.01
N LEU A 19 6.63 -1.03 6.76
CA LEU A 19 6.26 -2.13 7.64
C LEU A 19 7.46 -2.41 8.54
N GLU A 20 7.46 -1.78 9.72
CA GLU A 20 8.61 -1.79 10.63
C GLU A 20 8.97 -3.19 11.14
N GLU A 21 7.97 -4.07 11.33
CA GLU A 21 8.20 -5.44 11.81
C GLU A 21 8.94 -6.32 10.80
N ASP A 22 8.78 -6.04 9.50
CA ASP A 22 9.38 -6.79 8.39
C ASP A 22 10.58 -6.08 7.75
N GLU A 23 11.02 -4.95 8.30
CA GLU A 23 12.06 -4.07 7.71
C GLU A 23 11.80 -3.74 6.22
N LEU A 24 10.51 -3.59 5.87
CA LEU A 24 10.06 -3.47 4.48
C LEU A 24 9.61 -2.03 4.19
N LEU A 25 10.15 -1.47 3.11
CA LEU A 25 9.66 -0.23 2.49
C LEU A 25 8.99 -0.55 1.16
N LEU A 26 7.68 -0.36 1.05
CA LEU A 26 6.94 -0.47 -0.19
C LEU A 26 6.74 0.90 -0.84
N GLU A 27 7.14 1.03 -2.10
CA GLU A 27 6.79 2.15 -2.97
C GLU A 27 5.65 1.72 -3.89
N GLY A 28 4.41 2.05 -3.54
CA GLY A 28 3.19 1.68 -4.26
C GLY A 28 3.05 2.36 -5.62
N GLU A 29 2.54 1.60 -6.59
CA GLU A 29 2.15 2.06 -7.93
C GLU A 29 0.64 2.23 -8.03
N TYR A 30 -0.12 1.27 -7.50
CA TYR A 30 -1.57 1.31 -7.46
C TYR A 30 -2.13 0.53 -6.27
N ILE A 31 -3.37 0.86 -5.89
CA ILE A 31 -4.19 0.11 -4.95
C ILE A 31 -5.37 -0.50 -5.70
N GLU A 32 -5.66 -1.77 -5.46
CA GLU A 32 -6.81 -2.48 -5.97
C GLU A 32 -7.61 -3.14 -4.85
N GLY A 33 -8.92 -2.91 -4.79
CA GLY A 33 -9.77 -3.45 -3.75
C GLY A 33 -11.13 -2.77 -3.69
N GLU A 34 -11.95 -3.18 -2.73
CA GLU A 34 -13.28 -2.63 -2.42
C GLU A 34 -13.64 -2.86 -0.94
N GLY A 35 -14.42 -1.93 -0.38
CA GLY A 35 -14.84 -1.97 1.02
C GLY A 35 -13.66 -1.80 1.98
N ARG A 36 -13.37 -2.84 2.76
CA ARG A 36 -12.24 -2.85 3.70
C ARG A 36 -11.02 -3.60 3.17
N ASN A 37 -11.14 -4.32 2.06
CA ASN A 37 -10.10 -5.23 1.59
C ASN A 37 -9.41 -4.65 0.35
N TYR A 38 -8.09 -4.43 0.47
CA TYR A 38 -7.28 -3.82 -0.56
C TYR A 38 -5.96 -4.57 -0.75
N MET A 39 -5.38 -4.39 -1.93
CA MET A 39 -4.05 -4.83 -2.30
C MET A 39 -3.31 -3.62 -2.87
N ILE A 40 -2.10 -3.37 -2.41
CA ILE A 40 -1.19 -2.40 -2.99
C ILE A 40 -0.06 -3.14 -3.70
N SER A 41 0.18 -2.77 -4.95
CA SER A 41 1.25 -3.32 -5.77
C SER A 41 2.31 -2.25 -5.99
N GLY A 42 3.58 -2.63 -5.95
CA GLY A 42 4.69 -1.69 -6.11
C GLY A 42 6.07 -2.33 -6.09
N ILE A 43 7.06 -1.53 -5.67
CA ILE A 43 8.44 -1.96 -5.50
C ILE A 43 8.75 -2.00 -4.01
N ALA A 44 9.06 -3.18 -3.48
CA ALA A 44 9.49 -3.33 -2.09
C ALA A 44 11.01 -3.24 -1.99
N THR A 45 11.50 -2.65 -0.90
CA THR A 45 12.91 -2.67 -0.50
C THR A 45 13.00 -3.38 0.85
N ILE A 46 13.70 -4.51 0.90
CA ILE A 46 13.88 -5.36 2.08
C ILE A 46 15.38 -5.62 2.23
N GLU A 47 15.98 -5.31 3.37
CA GLU A 47 17.43 -5.45 3.63
C GLU A 47 18.34 -4.83 2.53
N GLY A 48 17.83 -3.82 1.81
CA GLY A 48 18.54 -3.16 0.70
C GLY A 48 18.39 -3.83 -0.68
N GLU A 49 17.68 -4.95 -0.77
CA GLU A 49 17.29 -5.58 -2.04
C GLU A 49 15.95 -5.03 -2.52
N ARG A 50 15.81 -4.83 -3.84
CA ARG A 50 14.57 -4.31 -4.46
C ARG A 50 13.81 -5.43 -5.17
N TYR A 51 12.54 -5.58 -4.82
CA TYR A 51 11.61 -6.54 -5.40
C TYR A 51 10.55 -5.79 -6.21
N HIS A 52 10.44 -6.12 -7.49
CA HIS A 52 9.45 -5.56 -8.39
C HIS A 52 8.17 -6.39 -8.35
N GLU A 53 7.03 -5.77 -8.67
CA GLU A 53 5.72 -6.44 -8.69
C GLU A 53 5.36 -7.05 -7.32
N PHE A 54 5.85 -6.43 -6.24
CA PHE A 54 5.56 -6.85 -4.88
C PHE A 54 4.15 -6.41 -4.49
N GLU A 55 3.39 -7.31 -3.86
CA GLU A 55 2.00 -7.07 -3.49
C GLU A 55 1.82 -7.20 -1.98
N VAL A 56 1.17 -6.22 -1.37
CA VAL A 56 0.72 -6.27 0.03
C VAL A 56 -0.80 -6.22 0.03
N VAL A 57 -1.41 -7.25 0.58
CA VAL A 57 -2.86 -7.29 0.85
C VAL A 57 -3.09 -6.81 2.27
N PHE A 58 -4.06 -5.94 2.46
CA PHE A 58 -4.38 -5.38 3.77
C PHE A 58 -5.89 -5.19 3.94
N GLU A 59 -6.34 -5.29 5.18
CA GLU A 59 -7.70 -4.96 5.57
C GLU A 59 -7.70 -3.70 6.43
N LEU A 60 -8.54 -2.73 6.09
CA LEU A 60 -8.76 -1.53 6.88
C LEU A 60 -9.53 -1.86 8.15
N ALA A 61 -9.24 -1.19 9.27
CA ALA A 61 -9.98 -1.32 10.52
C ALA A 61 -11.44 -0.81 10.42
N GLU A 62 -11.70 0.12 9.51
CA GLU A 62 -13.03 0.65 9.21
C GLU A 62 -13.19 0.94 7.71
N ASP A 63 -14.42 1.20 7.26
CA ASP A 63 -14.68 1.59 5.87
C ASP A 63 -14.07 2.96 5.58
N ALA A 64 -13.35 3.07 4.47
CA ALA A 64 -12.83 4.34 3.95
C ALA A 64 -13.63 4.80 2.72
N ASN A 65 -13.51 6.08 2.38
CA ASN A 65 -13.92 6.51 1.05
C ASN A 65 -13.02 5.84 0.01
N GLU A 66 -13.58 5.63 -1.18
CA GLU A 66 -12.91 4.95 -2.29
C GLU A 66 -11.91 5.85 -3.03
N ASP A 67 -10.97 6.43 -2.28
CA ASP A 67 -9.87 7.25 -2.78
C ASP A 67 -8.57 6.92 -2.02
N ILE A 68 -7.43 7.09 -2.68
CA ILE A 68 -6.12 6.71 -2.14
C ILE A 68 -5.82 7.38 -0.81
N ALA A 69 -6.13 8.68 -0.65
CA ALA A 69 -5.79 9.38 0.56
C ALA A 69 -6.59 8.83 1.75
N SER A 70 -7.89 8.58 1.57
CA SER A 70 -8.72 7.99 2.62
C SER A 70 -8.25 6.57 2.98
N ILE A 71 -7.97 5.72 1.98
CA ILE A 71 -7.52 4.34 2.20
C ILE A 71 -6.19 4.31 2.96
N MET A 72 -5.20 5.11 2.53
CA MET A 72 -3.86 5.12 3.14
C MET A 72 -3.80 5.77 4.52
N ASN A 73 -4.76 6.65 4.85
CA ASN A 73 -4.86 7.25 6.19
C ASN A 73 -5.69 6.41 7.17
N THR A 74 -6.32 5.34 6.71
CA THR A 74 -7.11 4.45 7.57
C THR A 74 -6.19 3.38 8.16
N GLU A 75 -6.33 3.09 9.45
CA GLU A 75 -5.53 2.06 10.11
C GLU A 75 -5.78 0.68 9.49
N TRP A 76 -4.73 -0.13 9.40
CA TRP A 76 -4.83 -1.51 8.90
C TRP A 76 -5.08 -2.45 10.08
N GLU A 77 -6.13 -3.27 9.99
CA GLU A 77 -6.43 -4.32 10.96
C GLU A 77 -5.44 -5.48 10.84
N TRP A 78 -5.10 -5.85 9.61
CA TRP A 78 -4.06 -6.83 9.29
C TRP A 78 -3.51 -6.61 7.89
N TYR A 79 -2.34 -7.19 7.62
CA TYR A 79 -1.73 -7.23 6.28
C TYR A 79 -1.00 -8.56 6.07
N ASP A 80 -0.77 -8.92 4.81
CA ASP A 80 0.08 -10.02 4.37
C ASP A 80 0.73 -9.64 3.03
N PHE A 81 1.85 -10.26 2.68
CA PHE A 81 2.59 -9.93 1.46
C PHE A 81 2.97 -11.14 0.62
N HIS A 82 3.04 -10.91 -0.69
CA HIS A 82 3.37 -11.91 -1.70
C HIS A 82 4.48 -11.37 -2.61
N PHE A 83 5.44 -12.25 -2.95
CA PHE A 83 6.62 -11.95 -3.76
C PHE A 83 6.88 -13.05 -4.79
#